data_AF-I4Z2E3-F1
#
_entry.id   AF-I4Z2E3-F1
#
_cell.length_a   1.000
_cell.length_b   1.000
_cell.length_c   1.000
_cell.angle_alpha   90.00
_cell.angle_beta   90.00
_cell.angle_gamma   90.00
#
_symmetry.space_group_name_H-M   'P 1'
#
loop_
_entity.id
_entity.type
_entity.pdbx_description
1 polymer ?
#
loop_
_entity_poly.entity_id
_entity_poly.type
_entity_poly.pdbx_seq_one_letter_code
_entity_poly.pdbx_strand_id
1 'polypeptide(L)'
;MALRMVQFFAVVLTALALVPTGAHLFELPNKFNLSRDAYLTVQGMYAGWAFFGIIDLAALVTNVFLAVRLRRQHPAFSFAVIAVLCFVVFFAIFFTWTFPVNQATSNWTTLPDDWSQLRQEWEYSHAVNAVVMLIALCSVTLAVITTH
;
A
#
# COMPACT_ATOMS: atom_id res chain seq x y z
N MET A 1 -19.40 -10.33 -18.92
CA MET A 1 -19.53 -9.08 -18.13
C MET A 1 -18.96 -9.21 -16.71
N ALA A 2 -19.40 -10.18 -15.90
CA ALA A 2 -18.96 -10.30 -14.50
C ALA A 2 -17.43 -10.34 -14.29
N LEU A 3 -16.67 -11.12 -15.07
CA LEU A 3 -15.19 -11.16 -14.94
C LEU A 3 -14.54 -9.80 -15.23
N ARG A 4 -15.02 -9.08 -16.26
CA ARG A 4 -14.48 -7.76 -16.62
C ARG A 4 -14.70 -6.74 -15.52
N MET A 5 -15.82 -6.82 -14.79
CA MET A 5 -16.06 -5.97 -13.62
C MET A 5 -15.06 -6.27 -12.51
N VAL A 6 -14.81 -7.54 -12.20
CA VAL A 6 -13.80 -7.94 -11.20
C VAL A 6 -12.41 -7.44 -11.60
N GLN A 7 -12.03 -7.62 -12.86
CA GLN A 7 -10.75 -7.13 -13.39
C GLN A 7 -10.62 -5.60 -13.25
N PHE A 8 -11.67 -4.87 -13.64
CA PHE A 8 -11.72 -3.42 -13.51
C PHE A 8 -11.54 -2.98 -12.05
N PHE A 9 -12.33 -3.52 -11.13
CA PHE A 9 -12.21 -3.17 -9.71
C PHE A 9 -10.88 -3.60 -9.10
N ALA A 10 -10.33 -4.76 -9.49
CA ALA A 10 -9.02 -5.20 -9.02
C ALA A 10 -7.93 -4.19 -9.39
N VAL A 11 -7.91 -3.73 -10.65
CA VAL A 11 -6.95 -2.71 -11.12
C VAL A 11 -7.17 -1.38 -10.41
N VAL A 12 -8.40 -0.87 -10.40
CA VAL A 12 -8.71 0.46 -9.82
C VAL A 12 -8.41 0.50 -8.32
N LEU A 13 -8.85 -0.50 -7.55
CA LEU A 13 -8.59 -0.54 -6.12
C LEU A 13 -7.10 -0.71 -5.82
N THR A 14 -6.37 -1.52 -6.60
CA THR A 14 -4.91 -1.66 -6.43
C THR A 14 -4.17 -0.35 -6.76
N ALA A 15 -4.64 0.39 -7.78
CA ALA A 15 -4.08 1.70 -8.10
C ALA A 15 -4.34 2.72 -6.98
N LEU A 16 -5.54 2.72 -6.38
CA LEU A 16 -5.87 3.58 -5.25
C LEU A 16 -5.07 3.21 -3.98
N ALA A 17 -4.85 1.92 -3.73
CA ALA A 17 -4.00 1.44 -2.63
C ALA A 17 -2.52 1.88 -2.77
N LEU A 18 -2.04 2.08 -4.00
CA LEU A 18 -0.69 2.61 -4.25
C LEU A 18 -0.58 4.10 -3.89
N VAL A 19 -1.66 4.88 -3.92
CA VAL A 19 -1.60 6.35 -3.79
C VAL A 19 -0.94 6.81 -2.49
N PRO A 20 -1.37 6.36 -1.29
CA PRO A 20 -0.78 6.86 -0.04
C PRO A 20 0.71 6.55 0.05
N THR A 21 1.06 5.28 -0.18
CA THR A 21 2.43 4.80 -0.06
C THR A 21 3.35 5.40 -1.14
N GLY A 22 2.83 5.64 -2.34
CA GLY A 22 3.54 6.34 -3.41
C GLY A 22 3.81 7.80 -3.08
N ALA A 23 2.85 8.50 -2.49
CA ALA A 23 3.06 9.87 -2.01
C ALA A 23 4.22 9.93 -1.01
N HIS A 24 4.23 9.05 0.00
CA HIS A 24 5.32 8.95 0.98
C HIS A 24 6.68 8.73 0.33
N LEU A 25 6.78 7.81 -0.64
CA LEU A 25 8.04 7.54 -1.34
C LEU A 25 8.59 8.80 -2.05
N PHE A 26 7.74 9.56 -2.74
CA PHE A 26 8.19 10.74 -3.50
C PHE A 26 8.44 11.98 -2.63
N GLU A 27 7.78 12.07 -1.48
CA GLU A 27 8.02 13.13 -0.49
C GLU A 27 9.29 12.88 0.36
N LEU A 28 9.73 11.62 0.43
CA LEU A 28 10.82 11.14 1.28
C LEU A 28 12.07 12.04 1.27
N PRO A 29 12.63 12.45 0.11
CA PRO A 29 13.87 13.24 0.08
C PRO A 29 13.71 14.61 0.75
N ASN A 30 12.51 15.19 0.68
CA ASN A 30 12.21 16.49 1.26
C ASN A 30 11.92 16.37 2.76
N LYS A 31 11.29 15.27 3.20
CA LYS A 31 10.89 15.06 4.59
C LYS A 31 12.04 14.75 5.55
N PHE A 32 13.08 14.07 5.10
CA PHE A 32 14.21 13.70 5.98
C PHE A 32 15.00 14.90 6.51
N ASN A 33 15.04 15.98 5.74
CA ASN A 33 15.76 17.21 6.10
C ASN A 33 14.93 18.17 6.96
N LEU A 34 13.66 17.85 7.23
CA LEU A 34 12.81 18.69 8.07
C LEU A 34 13.25 18.65 9.54
N SER A 35 13.13 19.81 10.20
CA SER A 35 13.19 19.88 11.65
C SER A 35 12.02 19.11 12.27
N ARG A 36 12.14 18.78 13.56
CA ARG A 36 11.12 18.05 14.33
C ARG A 36 9.72 18.63 14.17
N ASP A 37 9.56 19.93 14.42
CA ASP A 37 8.24 20.59 14.42
C ASP A 37 7.69 20.76 13.00
N ALA A 38 8.57 20.99 12.01
CA ALA A 38 8.17 21.04 10.61
C ALA A 38 7.70 19.67 10.11
N TYR A 39 8.36 18.59 10.52
CA TYR A 39 7.95 17.23 10.20
C TYR A 39 6.57 16.91 10.79
N LEU A 40 6.33 17.24 12.06
CA LEU A 40 5.02 17.05 12.69
C LEU A 40 3.91 17.83 11.99
N THR A 41 4.19 19.08 11.60
CA THR A 41 3.24 19.93 10.88
C THR A 41 2.84 19.30 9.54
N VAL A 42 3.82 18.79 8.77
CA VAL A 42 3.55 18.10 7.50
C VAL A 42 2.80 16.80 7.72
N GLN A 43 3.13 16.03 8.78
CA GLN A 43 2.42 14.79 9.11
C GLN A 43 0.93 15.01 9.36
N GLY A 44 0.54 16.17 9.90
CA GLY A 44 -0.86 16.55 10.08
C GLY A 44 -1.70 16.53 8.79
N MET A 45 -1.07 16.66 7.61
CA MET A 45 -1.78 16.56 6.32
C MET A 45 -2.33 15.15 6.04
N TYR A 46 -1.81 14.12 6.69
CA TYR A 46 -2.25 12.73 6.55
C TYR A 46 -3.36 12.35 7.53
N ALA A 47 -3.91 13.30 8.29
CA ALA A 47 -5.05 13.04 9.17
C ALA A 47 -6.20 12.36 8.39
N GLY A 48 -6.64 11.20 8.87
CA GLY A 48 -7.69 10.41 8.23
C GLY A 48 -7.22 9.45 7.13
N TRP A 49 -5.95 9.46 6.73
CA TRP A 49 -5.45 8.54 5.70
C TRP A 49 -5.52 7.06 6.10
N ALA A 50 -5.63 6.77 7.41
CA ALA A 50 -5.89 5.42 7.90
C ALA A 50 -7.15 4.76 7.27
N PHE A 51 -8.13 5.56 6.80
CA PHE A 51 -9.30 5.02 6.10
C PHE A 51 -8.98 4.37 4.75
N PHE A 52 -7.81 4.64 4.14
CA PHE A 52 -7.34 3.90 2.97
C PHE A 52 -7.14 2.41 3.25
N GLY A 53 -6.97 2.00 4.52
CA GLY A 53 -6.97 0.58 4.88
C GLY A 53 -8.23 -0.18 4.47
N ILE A 54 -9.37 0.50 4.31
CA ILE A 54 -10.61 -0.08 3.75
C ILE A 54 -10.41 -0.41 2.27
N ILE A 55 -9.77 0.50 1.52
CA ILE A 55 -9.44 0.32 0.10
C ILE A 55 -8.42 -0.81 -0.04
N ASP A 56 -7.40 -0.85 0.80
CA ASP A 56 -6.38 -1.91 0.78
C ASP A 56 -6.99 -3.30 1.00
N LEU A 57 -7.89 -3.42 1.98
CA LEU A 57 -8.61 -4.67 2.25
C LEU A 57 -9.54 -5.06 1.09
N ALA A 58 -10.29 -4.09 0.54
CA ALA A 58 -11.16 -4.32 -0.61
C ALA A 58 -10.35 -4.75 -1.84
N ALA A 59 -9.18 -4.16 -2.06
CA ALA A 59 -8.27 -4.50 -3.15
C ALA A 59 -7.73 -5.92 -2.99
N LEU A 60 -7.28 -6.31 -1.78
CA LEU A 60 -6.85 -7.68 -1.48
C LEU A 60 -7.96 -8.69 -1.77
N VAL A 61 -9.16 -8.49 -1.23
CA VAL A 61 -10.30 -9.40 -1.43
C VAL A 61 -10.64 -9.52 -2.92
N THR A 62 -10.64 -8.41 -3.65
CA THR A 62 -10.94 -8.39 -5.09
C THR A 62 -9.86 -9.14 -5.88
N ASN A 63 -8.59 -8.97 -5.55
CA ASN A 63 -7.48 -9.69 -6.18
C ASN A 63 -7.51 -11.20 -5.87
N VAL A 64 -7.86 -11.59 -4.63
CA VAL A 64 -8.06 -13.02 -4.28
C VAL A 64 -9.20 -13.61 -5.12
N PHE A 65 -10.32 -12.89 -5.22
CA PHE A 65 -11.43 -13.33 -6.05
C PHE A 65 -11.02 -13.46 -7.52
N LEU A 66 -10.29 -12.47 -8.05
CA LEU A 66 -9.76 -12.51 -9.42
C LEU A 66 -8.86 -13.74 -9.64
N ALA A 67 -7.91 -14.01 -8.74
CA ALA A 67 -7.03 -15.17 -8.82
C ALA A 67 -7.82 -16.49 -8.86
N VAL A 68 -8.84 -16.64 -8.00
CA VAL A 68 -9.72 -17.82 -8.01
C VAL A 68 -10.47 -17.95 -9.34
N ARG A 69 -10.95 -16.85 -9.92
CA ARG A 69 -11.64 -16.85 -11.22
C ARG A 69 -10.70 -17.21 -12.37
N LEU A 70 -9.43 -16.84 -12.29
CA LEU A 70 -8.42 -17.10 -13.30
C LEU A 70 -7.68 -18.44 -13.13
N ARG A 71 -7.97 -19.24 -12.10
CA ARG A 71 -7.23 -20.47 -11.70
C ARG A 71 -6.99 -21.54 -12.78
N ARG A 72 -7.64 -21.45 -13.94
CA ARG A 72 -7.46 -22.38 -15.07
C ARG A 72 -6.76 -21.74 -16.27
N GLN A 73 -6.33 -20.49 -16.15
CA GLN A 73 -5.75 -19.67 -17.21
C GLN A 73 -4.31 -19.27 -16.82
N HIS A 74 -3.36 -20.16 -17.05
CA HIS A 74 -1.93 -19.85 -16.91
C HIS A 74 -1.48 -19.22 -18.23
N PRO A 75 -1.22 -17.90 -18.29
CA PRO A 75 -0.39 -17.18 -17.32
C PRO A 75 -1.13 -16.18 -16.40
N ALA A 76 -2.36 -15.80 -16.71
CA ALA A 76 -3.12 -14.80 -15.96
C ALA A 76 -3.25 -15.12 -14.47
N PHE A 77 -3.43 -16.40 -14.12
CA PHE A 77 -3.47 -16.86 -12.73
C PHE A 77 -2.20 -16.53 -11.95
N SER A 78 -1.01 -16.78 -12.53
CA SER A 78 0.27 -16.57 -11.85
C SER A 78 0.46 -15.10 -11.49
N PHE A 79 0.13 -14.19 -12.42
CA PHE A 79 0.19 -12.75 -12.16
C PHE A 79 -0.83 -12.31 -11.11
N ALA A 80 -2.05 -12.86 -11.12
CA ALA A 80 -3.04 -12.56 -10.09
C ALA A 80 -2.59 -13.04 -8.69
N VAL A 81 -1.93 -14.21 -8.60
CA VAL A 81 -1.35 -14.70 -7.34
C VAL A 81 -0.22 -13.80 -6.87
N ILE A 82 0.67 -13.34 -7.76
CA ILE A 82 1.73 -12.39 -7.39
C ILE A 82 1.13 -11.11 -6.81
N ALA A 83 0.08 -10.56 -7.42
CA ALA A 83 -0.61 -9.38 -6.88
C ALA A 83 -1.16 -9.61 -5.47
N VAL A 84 -1.79 -10.77 -5.21
CA VAL A 84 -2.27 -11.16 -3.88
C VAL A 84 -1.11 -11.26 -2.87
N LEU A 85 0.00 -11.89 -3.24
CA LEU A 85 1.17 -12.02 -2.37
C LEU A 85 1.79 -10.65 -2.04
N CYS A 86 1.81 -9.72 -2.98
CA CYS A 86 2.23 -8.35 -2.72
C CYS A 86 1.36 -7.67 -1.65
N PHE A 87 0.04 -7.85 -1.67
CA PHE A 87 -0.83 -7.34 -0.61
C PHE A 87 -0.54 -7.99 0.75
N VAL A 88 -0.24 -9.30 0.79
CA VAL A 88 0.15 -9.97 2.04
C VAL A 88 1.44 -9.36 2.60
N VAL A 89 2.43 -9.13 1.75
CA VAL A 89 3.69 -8.47 2.13
C VAL A 89 3.43 -7.03 2.58
N PHE A 90 2.59 -6.27 1.88
CA PHE A 90 2.18 -4.91 2.25
C PHE A 90 1.61 -4.85 3.66
N PHE A 91 0.65 -5.74 3.99
CA PHE A 91 0.07 -5.80 5.32
C PHE A 91 1.08 -6.26 6.38
N ALA A 92 1.96 -7.22 6.06
CA ALA A 92 3.02 -7.64 6.97
C ALA A 92 3.96 -6.47 7.32
N ILE A 93 4.35 -5.66 6.33
CA ILE A 93 5.16 -4.46 6.54
C ILE A 93 4.40 -3.44 7.39
N PHE A 94 3.12 -3.20 7.07
CA PHE A 94 2.28 -2.28 7.82
C PHE A 94 2.20 -2.66 9.30
N PHE A 95 1.84 -3.91 9.61
CA PHE A 95 1.66 -4.34 11.01
C PHE A 95 2.97 -4.43 11.79
N THR A 96 4.10 -4.61 11.11
CA THR A 96 5.42 -4.75 11.75
C THR A 96 6.09 -3.40 12.02
N TRP A 97 5.97 -2.42 11.11
CA TRP A 97 6.67 -1.13 11.21
C TRP A 97 5.73 0.08 11.28
N THR A 98 4.78 0.20 10.35
CA THR A 98 3.92 1.40 10.29
C THR A 98 2.97 1.50 11.48
N PHE A 99 2.28 0.41 11.81
CA PHE A 99 1.26 0.39 12.84
C PHE A 99 1.84 0.66 14.25
N PRO A 100 2.95 0.03 14.68
CA PRO A 100 3.57 0.36 15.96
C PRO A 100 3.99 1.83 16.05
N VAL A 101 4.55 2.41 14.99
CA VAL A 101 4.91 3.83 14.98
C VAL A 101 3.68 4.73 15.05
N ASN A 102 2.60 4.39 14.34
CA ASN A 102 1.32 5.10 14.45
C ASN A 102 0.79 5.08 15.89
N GLN A 103 0.91 3.94 16.59
CA GLN A 103 0.50 3.85 17.99
C GLN A 103 1.39 4.70 18.91
N ALA A 104 2.72 4.61 18.76
CA ALA A 104 3.68 5.35 19.58
C ALA A 104 3.54 6.88 19.43
N THR A 105 3.19 7.35 18.23
CA THR A 105 3.08 8.78 17.91
C THR A 105 1.64 9.29 18.00
N SER A 106 0.66 8.43 18.31
CA SER A 106 -0.78 8.72 18.21
C SER A 106 -1.15 9.28 16.83
N ASN A 107 -0.73 8.58 15.77
CA ASN A 107 -0.80 8.99 14.37
C ASN A 107 -0.15 10.35 14.13
N TRP A 108 1.10 10.52 14.60
CA TRP A 108 1.86 11.76 14.49
C TRP A 108 1.13 13.00 15.03
N THR A 109 0.41 12.85 16.15
CA THR A 109 -0.10 13.98 16.93
C THR A 109 0.77 14.29 18.14
N THR A 110 1.67 13.36 18.49
CA THR A 110 2.68 13.51 19.54
C THR A 110 4.05 13.14 18.99
N LEU A 111 5.10 13.75 19.55
CA LEU A 111 6.50 13.46 19.22
C LEU A 111 7.22 12.91 20.45
N PRO A 112 7.36 11.59 20.56
CA PRO A 112 8.24 10.96 21.55
C PRO A 112 9.71 11.42 21.44
N ASP A 113 10.53 11.10 22.43
CA ASP A 113 11.95 11.46 22.43
C ASP A 113 12.73 10.73 21.30
N ASP A 114 12.32 9.52 20.96
CA ASP A 114 12.87 8.67 19.90
C ASP A 114 12.24 8.93 18.50
N TRP A 115 11.57 10.08 18.31
CA TRP A 115 10.86 10.41 17.07
C TRP A 115 11.70 10.27 15.80
N SER A 116 13.02 10.50 15.87
CA SER A 116 13.90 10.45 14.72
C SER A 116 14.07 9.03 14.18
N GLN A 117 14.08 8.03 15.07
CA GLN A 117 14.06 6.62 14.72
C GLN A 117 12.68 6.21 14.20
N LEU A 118 11.62 6.59 14.92
CA LEU A 118 10.23 6.31 14.50
C LEU A 118 9.94 6.86 13.11
N ARG A 119 10.47 8.06 12.78
CA ARG A 119 10.39 8.65 11.45
C ARG A 119 11.05 7.77 10.39
N GLN A 120 12.26 7.26 10.66
CA GLN A 120 12.95 6.39 9.73
C GLN A 120 12.14 5.13 9.45
N GLU A 121 11.71 4.44 10.51
CA GLU A 121 10.93 3.20 10.41
C GLU A 121 9.64 3.42 9.62
N TRP A 122 8.91 4.49 9.92
CA TRP A 122 7.65 4.82 9.26
C TRP A 122 7.82 5.25 7.82
N GLU A 123 8.75 6.16 7.52
CA GLU A 123 8.91 6.65 6.16
C GLU A 123 9.49 5.55 5.23
N TYR A 124 10.43 4.74 5.72
CA TYR A 124 10.97 3.62 4.94
C TYR A 124 9.96 2.49 4.76
N SER A 125 9.12 2.18 5.75
CA SER A 125 8.08 1.15 5.57
C SER A 125 7.10 1.54 4.46
N HIS A 126 6.71 2.82 4.36
CA HIS A 126 5.90 3.33 3.25
C HIS A 126 6.68 3.36 1.92
N ALA A 127 7.96 3.72 1.93
CA ALA A 127 8.76 3.70 0.72
C ALA A 127 8.87 2.28 0.12
N VAL A 128 9.09 1.26 0.97
CA VAL A 128 9.14 -0.15 0.55
C VAL A 128 7.76 -0.61 0.08
N ASN A 129 6.69 -0.29 0.83
CA ASN A 129 5.33 -0.62 0.43
C ASN A 129 4.93 0.00 -0.92
N ALA A 130 5.48 1.16 -1.29
CA ALA A 130 5.21 1.78 -2.57
C ALA A 130 5.72 0.93 -3.73
N VAL A 131 6.92 0.37 -3.59
CA VAL A 131 7.49 -0.53 -4.59
C VAL A 131 6.69 -1.84 -4.65
N VAL A 132 6.34 -2.41 -3.50
CA VAL A 132 5.52 -3.64 -3.42
C VAL A 132 4.15 -3.43 -4.09
N MET A 133 3.50 -2.30 -3.84
CA MET A 133 2.20 -1.97 -4.42
C MET A 133 2.27 -1.63 -5.91
N LEU A 134 3.37 -1.04 -6.38
CA LEU A 134 3.61 -0.87 -7.80
C LEU A 134 3.75 -2.22 -8.51
N ILE A 135 4.48 -3.17 -7.91
CA ILE A 135 4.57 -4.55 -8.42
C ILE A 135 3.19 -5.21 -8.43
N ALA A 136 2.38 -5.01 -7.39
CA ALA A 136 1.01 -5.50 -7.34
C ALA A 136 0.16 -4.95 -8.50
N LEU A 137 0.22 -3.63 -8.75
CA LEU A 137 -0.50 -2.97 -9.82
C LEU A 137 -0.08 -3.47 -11.21
N CYS A 138 1.22 -3.59 -11.45
CA CYS A 138 1.75 -4.17 -12.68
C CYS A 138 1.27 -5.61 -12.85
N SER A 139 1.33 -6.42 -11.80
CA SER A 139 0.94 -7.83 -11.82
C SER A 139 -0.56 -8.01 -12.10
N VAL A 140 -1.44 -7.28 -11.41
CA VAL A 140 -2.88 -7.37 -11.70
C VAL A 140 -3.20 -6.92 -13.12
N THR A 141 -2.53 -5.87 -13.62
CA THR A 141 -2.70 -5.41 -15.01
C THR A 141 -2.25 -6.48 -16.02
N LEU A 142 -1.10 -7.11 -15.78
CA LEU A 142 -0.61 -8.23 -16.58
C LEU A 142 -1.58 -9.42 -16.55
N ALA A 143 -2.16 -9.73 -15.38
CA ALA A 143 -3.20 -10.77 -15.27
C ALA A 143 -4.41 -10.46 -16.15
N VAL A 144 -4.88 -9.20 -16.16
CA VAL A 144 -6.03 -8.77 -16.98
C VAL A 144 -5.75 -8.92 -18.47
N ILE A 145 -4.61 -8.41 -18.96
CA ILE A 145 -4.32 -8.41 -20.40
C ILE A 145 -3.95 -9.79 -20.95
N THR A 146 -3.59 -10.74 -20.08
CA THR A 146 -3.28 -12.13 -20.44
C THR A 146 -4.44 -13.10 -20.20
N THR A 147 -5.62 -12.59 -19.80
CA THR A 147 -6.85 -13.37 -19.66
C THR A 147 -7.45 -13.66 -21.04
N HIS A 148 -7.95 -14.89 -21.26
CA HIS A 148 -8.61 -15.32 -22.49
C HIS A 148 -10.03 -15.86 -22.23
#